data_AF-A0A914D8R5-F1
#
_entry.id   AF-A0A914D8R5-F1
#
_cell.length_a   1.000
_cell.length_b   1.000
_cell.length_c   1.000
_cell.angle_alpha   90.00
_cell.angle_beta   90.00
_cell.angle_gamma   90.00
#
_symmetry.space_group_name_H-M   'P 1'
#
loop_
_entity.id
_entity.type
_entity.pdbx_description
1 polymer ?
#
loop_
_entity_poly.entity_id
_entity_poly.type
_entity_poly.pdbx_seq_one_letter_code
_entity_poly.pdbx_strand_id
1 'polypeptide(L)'
;MEKLLALIFFGYISVVCSISCKDQNNKDVDWFITYKMPKQADSSPPGIANGVGFYYMDSNLAGDLKPSTNDLSSSDQAVAYTLQQYYSQQSNSDLFHVMYNDEMKHLGY
;
A
#
# COMPACT_ATOMS: atom_id res chain seq x y z
N MET A 1 31.70 -32.44 26.63
CA MET A 1 30.92 -31.21 26.33
C MET A 1 30.74 -31.06 24.81
N GLU A 2 30.39 -32.14 24.11
CA GLU A 2 30.39 -32.19 22.63
C GLU A 2 28.98 -32.35 22.03
N LYS A 3 27.93 -32.29 22.84
CA LYS A 3 26.53 -32.45 22.39
C LYS A 3 25.65 -31.21 22.59
N LEU A 4 26.23 -30.06 22.98
CA LEU A 4 25.47 -28.85 23.30
C LEU A 4 25.63 -27.72 22.26
N LEU A 5 26.29 -27.99 21.12
CA LEU A 5 26.48 -27.00 20.05
C LEU A 5 25.62 -27.23 18.80
N ALA A 6 24.88 -28.35 18.74
CA ALA A 6 24.12 -28.74 17.54
C ALA A 6 22.67 -28.22 17.48
N LEU A 7 22.25 -27.35 18.40
CA LEU A 7 20.84 -26.94 18.57
C LEU A 7 20.59 -25.44 18.40
N ILE A 8 21.49 -24.73 17.71
CA ILE A 8 21.27 -23.36 17.23
C ILE A 8 21.37 -23.34 15.70
N PHE A 9 20.56 -24.18 15.06
CA PHE A 9 20.15 -23.98 13.68
C PHE A 9 18.64 -23.72 13.70
N PHE A 10 18.22 -22.71 14.46
CA PHE A 10 16.89 -22.14 14.30
C PHE A 10 16.90 -21.55 12.89
N GLY A 11 16.26 -22.26 11.97
CA GLY A 11 16.16 -21.86 10.58
C GLY A 11 15.70 -20.41 10.52
N TYR A 12 16.61 -19.53 10.09
CA TYR A 12 16.21 -18.28 9.45
C TYR A 12 15.56 -18.70 8.13
N ILE A 13 14.30 -19.13 8.21
CA ILE A 13 13.43 -19.11 7.05
C ILE A 13 13.30 -17.62 6.74
N SER A 14 14.02 -17.19 5.71
CA SER A 14 13.82 -15.89 5.09
C SER A 14 12.32 -15.76 4.85
N VAL A 15 11.67 -14.85 5.56
CA VAL A 15 10.30 -14.47 5.26
C VAL A 15 10.32 -14.04 3.80
N VAL A 16 9.68 -14.84 2.95
CA VAL A 16 9.38 -14.43 1.58
C VAL A 16 8.62 -13.12 1.75
N CYS A 17 9.20 -12.00 1.30
CA CYS A 17 8.53 -10.69 1.36
C CYS A 17 7.20 -10.82 0.61
N SER A 18 6.13 -11.08 1.37
CA SER A 18 4.79 -11.20 0.81
C SER A 18 4.31 -9.78 0.55
N ILE A 19 3.89 -9.50 -0.68
CA ILE A 19 3.21 -8.25 -0.99
C ILE A 19 1.89 -8.26 -0.21
N SER A 20 1.73 -7.28 0.67
CA SER A 20 0.53 -7.11 1.50
C SER A 20 -0.08 -5.72 1.28
N CYS A 21 -1.34 -5.56 1.67
CA CYS A 21 -1.89 -4.21 1.85
C CYS A 21 -1.21 -3.54 3.04
N LYS A 22 -0.85 -2.27 2.89
CA LYS A 22 -0.27 -1.45 3.96
C LYS A 22 -1.26 -0.39 4.42
N ASP A 23 -1.29 -0.15 5.72
CA ASP A 23 -2.09 0.93 6.31
C ASP A 23 -1.44 2.31 6.17
N GLN A 24 -2.10 3.34 6.71
CA GLN A 24 -1.58 4.72 6.74
C GLN A 24 -0.28 4.89 7.53
N ASN A 25 0.15 3.87 8.28
CA ASN A 25 1.38 3.84 9.09
C ASN A 25 2.36 2.75 8.62
N ASN A 26 2.22 2.25 7.38
CA ASN A 26 3.05 1.20 6.77
C ASN A 26 3.02 -0.16 7.50
N LYS A 27 1.91 -0.51 8.16
CA LYS A 27 1.68 -1.82 8.78
C LYS A 27 0.83 -2.71 7.88
N ASP A 28 1.03 -4.02 7.99
CA ASP A 28 0.21 -4.99 7.26
C ASP A 28 -1.25 -4.95 7.71
N VAL A 29 -2.16 -4.94 6.74
CA VAL A 29 -3.61 -5.08 6.93
C VAL A 29 -4.18 -6.04 5.89
N ASP A 30 -5.32 -6.66 6.19
CA ASP A 30 -5.96 -7.60 5.26
C ASP A 30 -6.55 -6.88 4.05
N TRP A 31 -7.10 -5.68 4.27
CA TRP A 31 -7.68 -4.84 3.24
C TRP A 31 -7.73 -3.37 3.69
N PHE A 32 -7.77 -2.47 2.73
CA PHE A 32 -8.16 -1.07 2.93
C PHE A 32 -9.03 -0.57 1.78
N ILE A 33 -9.73 0.53 2.03
CA ILE A 33 -10.51 1.28 1.04
C ILE A 33 -10.05 2.72 1.07
N THR A 34 -9.86 3.31 -0.11
CA THR A 34 -9.64 4.74 -0.29
C THR A 34 -10.77 5.35 -1.12
N TYR A 35 -11.34 6.45 -0.64
CA TYR A 35 -12.34 7.23 -1.36
C TYR A 35 -11.76 8.59 -1.74
N LYS A 36 -11.27 8.71 -2.97
CA LYS A 36 -10.67 9.96 -3.48
C LYS A 36 -11.74 11.00 -3.75
N MET A 37 -11.53 12.20 -3.22
CA MET A 37 -12.43 13.31 -3.45
C MET A 37 -12.13 14.00 -4.80
N PRO A 38 -13.15 14.59 -5.45
CA PRO A 38 -12.92 15.53 -6.54
C PRO A 38 -12.25 16.80 -6.01
N LYS A 39 -11.82 17.68 -6.92
CA LYS A 39 -11.32 19.00 -6.54
C LYS A 39 -12.45 19.82 -5.90
N GLN A 40 -12.29 20.21 -4.64
CA GLN A 40 -13.27 21.06 -3.93
C GLN A 40 -12.56 22.20 -3.21
N ALA A 41 -13.23 23.34 -3.03
CA ALA A 41 -12.71 24.49 -2.29
C ALA A 41 -12.79 24.30 -0.76
N ASP A 42 -12.63 23.06 -0.30
CA ASP A 42 -12.61 22.66 1.10
C ASP A 42 -11.16 22.51 1.58
N SER A 43 -10.98 22.33 2.89
CA SER A 43 -9.67 22.15 3.52
C SER A 43 -9.38 20.72 3.98
N SER A 44 -10.37 19.83 3.95
CA SER A 44 -10.26 18.45 4.42
C SER A 44 -10.97 17.48 3.49
N PRO A 45 -10.39 16.29 3.23
CA PRO A 45 -9.04 15.84 3.61
C PRO A 45 -7.91 16.69 2.99
N PRO A 46 -6.69 16.67 3.54
CA PRO A 46 -5.52 17.32 2.96
C PRO A 46 -5.41 17.05 1.46
N GLY A 47 -5.09 18.08 0.68
CA GLY A 47 -4.99 17.97 -0.78
C GLY A 47 -6.32 17.94 -1.54
N ILE A 48 -7.48 18.08 -0.89
CA ILE A 48 -8.79 18.12 -1.57
C ILE A 48 -8.89 19.28 -2.58
N ALA A 49 -8.28 20.44 -2.28
CA ALA A 49 -8.19 21.58 -3.19
C ALA A 49 -7.45 21.29 -4.50
N ASN A 50 -6.67 20.22 -4.54
CA ASN A 50 -5.95 19.74 -5.72
C ASN A 50 -6.56 18.44 -6.29
N GLY A 51 -7.65 17.93 -5.71
CA GLY A 51 -8.30 16.68 -6.13
C GLY A 51 -7.53 15.41 -5.78
N VAL A 52 -6.58 15.51 -4.84
CA VAL A 52 -5.76 14.39 -4.33
C VAL A 52 -6.07 14.03 -2.86
N GLY A 53 -6.99 14.77 -2.23
CA GLY A 53 -7.50 14.41 -0.90
C GLY A 53 -8.40 13.19 -0.95
N PHE A 54 -8.34 12.35 0.09
CA PHE A 54 -9.11 11.12 0.16
C PHE A 54 -9.47 10.73 1.59
N TYR A 55 -10.55 9.94 1.72
CA TYR A 55 -10.91 9.25 2.95
C TYR A 55 -10.38 7.81 2.92
N TYR A 56 -10.18 7.24 4.10
CA TYR A 56 -9.53 5.96 4.31
C TYR A 56 -10.25 5.12 5.38
N MET A 57 -10.28 3.82 5.15
CA MET A 57 -10.74 2.80 6.10
C MET A 57 -9.97 1.50 5.85
N ASP A 58 -9.73 0.70 6.88
CA ASP A 58 -9.08 -0.60 6.77
C ASP A 58 -9.74 -1.66 7.66
N SER A 59 -9.18 -2.88 7.61
CA SER A 59 -9.63 -4.02 8.42
C SER A 59 -9.62 -3.78 9.94
N ASN A 60 -8.78 -2.87 10.44
CA ASN A 60 -8.69 -2.53 11.88
C ASN A 60 -9.64 -1.37 12.27
N LEU A 61 -10.13 -0.61 11.29
CA LEU A 61 -11.04 0.53 11.44
C LEU A 61 -12.40 0.29 10.78
N ALA A 62 -12.84 -0.97 10.72
CA ALA A 62 -14.05 -1.35 9.99
C ALA A 62 -15.29 -0.57 10.45
N GLY A 63 -15.91 0.15 9.51
CA GLY A 63 -17.08 1.00 9.75
C GLY A 63 -16.77 2.47 10.03
N ASP A 64 -15.49 2.86 10.08
CA ASP A 64 -15.05 4.21 10.44
C ASP A 64 -14.19 4.84 9.31
N LEU A 65 -14.89 5.42 8.32
CA LEU A 65 -14.26 6.10 7.19
C LEU A 65 -13.76 7.49 7.62
N LYS A 66 -12.44 7.68 7.68
CA LYS A 66 -11.81 8.92 8.16
C LYS A 66 -11.08 9.68 7.06
N PRO A 67 -10.97 11.02 7.15
CA PRO A 67 -10.08 11.75 6.27
C PRO A 67 -8.64 11.26 6.47
N SER A 68 -7.93 11.00 5.38
CA SER A 68 -6.49 10.67 5.44
C SER A 68 -5.70 11.85 6.03
N THR A 69 -4.60 11.57 6.73
CA THR A 69 -3.69 12.60 7.24
C THR A 69 -2.74 13.13 6.17
N ASN A 70 -2.47 12.33 5.14
CA ASN A 70 -1.64 12.67 3.99
C ASN A 70 -2.48 12.58 2.71
N ASP A 71 -2.14 13.37 1.68
CA ASP A 71 -2.82 13.30 0.39
C ASP A 71 -2.23 12.21 -0.53
N LEU A 72 -2.90 11.90 -1.65
CA LEU A 72 -2.45 10.84 -2.57
C LEU A 72 -1.14 11.14 -3.30
N SER A 73 -0.65 12.39 -3.29
CA SER A 73 0.65 12.74 -3.87
C SER A 73 1.81 12.44 -2.93
N SER A 74 1.54 12.21 -1.65
CA SER A 74 2.54 11.82 -0.64
C SER A 74 2.96 10.35 -0.78
N SER A 75 4.24 10.08 -0.47
CA SER A 75 4.76 8.73 -0.27
C SER A 75 4.38 8.10 1.08
N ASP A 76 3.81 8.90 1.99
CA ASP A 76 3.55 8.51 3.39
C ASP A 76 2.07 8.16 3.62
N GLN A 77 1.55 7.20 2.85
CA GLN A 77 0.16 6.75 2.99
C GLN A 77 -0.06 5.35 2.41
N ALA A 78 -1.18 4.74 2.77
CA ALA A 78 -1.51 3.34 2.49
C ALA A 78 -1.31 2.89 1.03
N VAL A 79 -1.76 3.67 0.04
CA VAL A 79 -1.61 3.37 -1.39
C VAL A 79 -0.14 3.40 -1.79
N ALA A 80 0.60 4.42 -1.35
CA ALA A 80 2.03 4.54 -1.64
C ALA A 80 2.82 3.40 -1.01
N TYR A 81 2.64 3.13 0.28
CA TYR A 81 3.31 2.01 0.96
C TYR A 81 2.99 0.66 0.32
N THR A 82 1.74 0.45 -0.09
CA THR A 82 1.33 -0.79 -0.77
C THR A 82 2.06 -0.95 -2.11
N LEU A 83 2.02 0.06 -2.98
CA LEU A 83 2.67 0.01 -4.30
C LEU A 83 4.20 0.02 -4.22
N GLN A 84 4.77 0.67 -3.21
CA GLN A 84 6.21 0.78 -3.02
C GLN A 84 6.87 -0.60 -2.87
N GLN A 85 6.19 -1.58 -2.30
CA GLN A 85 6.68 -2.97 -2.20
C GLN A 85 6.96 -3.59 -3.56
N TYR A 86 6.12 -3.30 -4.57
CA TYR A 86 6.33 -3.73 -5.96
C TYR A 86 7.44 -2.90 -6.62
N TYR A 87 7.35 -1.56 -6.57
CA TYR A 87 8.30 -0.69 -7.27
C TYR A 87 9.75 -0.82 -6.76
N SER A 88 9.94 -1.22 -5.50
CA SER A 88 11.27 -1.50 -4.93
C SER A 88 11.86 -2.85 -5.34
N GLN A 89 11.06 -3.74 -5.94
CA GLN A 89 11.42 -5.11 -6.27
C GLN A 89 11.19 -5.45 -7.75
N GLN A 90 11.13 -4.46 -8.64
CA GLN A 90 10.83 -4.70 -10.06
C GLN A 90 11.82 -5.63 -10.77
N SER A 91 13.06 -5.72 -10.28
CA SER A 91 14.08 -6.64 -10.80
C SER A 91 14.01 -8.06 -10.23
N ASN A 92 13.11 -8.32 -9.27
CA ASN A 92 12.94 -9.63 -8.64
C ASN A 92 12.18 -10.58 -9.59
N SER A 93 12.85 -11.62 -10.08
CA SER A 93 12.26 -12.62 -10.98
C SER A 93 11.16 -13.46 -10.35
N ASP A 94 11.09 -13.51 -9.02
CA ASP A 94 10.10 -14.29 -8.28
C ASP A 94 8.80 -13.49 -8.04
N LEU A 95 8.80 -12.19 -8.35
CA LEU A 95 7.66 -11.30 -8.16
C LEU A 95 6.80 -11.21 -9.43
N PHE A 96 5.67 -11.90 -9.41
CA PHE A 96 4.65 -11.81 -10.46
C PHE A 96 3.74 -10.58 -10.26
N HIS A 97 3.41 -9.87 -11.34
CA HIS A 97 2.46 -8.76 -11.34
C HIS A 97 1.76 -8.64 -12.70
N VAL A 98 0.54 -8.07 -12.69
CA VAL A 98 -0.21 -7.72 -13.89
C VAL A 98 -0.89 -6.37 -13.66
N MET A 99 -0.77 -5.46 -14.63
CA MET A 99 -1.54 -4.22 -14.65
C MET A 99 -2.55 -4.30 -15.79
N TYR A 100 -3.80 -3.90 -15.53
CA TYR A 100 -4.86 -3.86 -16.52
C TYR A 100 -5.66 -2.57 -16.38
N ASN A 101 -6.24 -2.11 -17.48
CA ASN A 101 -7.16 -0.97 -17.55
C ASN A 101 -8.16 -1.27 -18.67
N ASP A 102 -9.45 -1.04 -18.42
CA ASP A 102 -10.54 -1.23 -19.40
C ASP A 102 -10.67 -0.05 -20.38
N GLU A 103 -9.99 1.06 -20.12
CA GLU A 103 -9.91 2.19 -21.05
C GLU A 103 -9.38 1.75 -22.42
N MET A 104 -10.22 1.91 -23.45
CA MET A 104 -9.84 1.58 -24.82
C MET A 104 -8.65 2.43 -25.26
N LYS A 105 -7.73 1.81 -26.02
CA LYS A 105 -6.61 2.52 -26.62
C LYS A 105 -7.11 3.71 -27.44
N HIS A 106 -6.71 4.92 -27.05
CA HIS A 106 -7.01 6.12 -27.82
C HIS A 106 -6.33 6.03 -29.20
N LEU A 107 -7.13 6.04 -30.27
CA LEU A 107 -6.64 5.91 -31.65
C LEU A 107 -6.13 7.23 -32.27
N GLY A 108 -5.95 8.29 -31.46
CA GLY A 108 -5.16 9.46 -31.81
C GLY A 108 -5.66 10.27 -33.01
N TYR A 109 -6.97 10.55 -33.08
CA TYR A 109 -7.56 11.49 -34.05
C TYR A 109 -7.88 12.83 -33.40
#